data_AF-C1B6G9-F1
#
_entry.id   AF-C1B6G9-F1
#
_cell.length_a   1.000
_cell.length_b   1.000
_cell.length_c   1.000
_cell.angle_alpha   90.00
_cell.angle_beta   90.00
_cell.angle_gamma   90.00
#
_symmetry.space_group_name_H-M   'P 1'
#
loop_
_entity.id
_entity.type
_entity.pdbx_description
1 polymer ?
#
loop_
_entity_poly.entity_id
_entity_poly.type
_entity_poly.pdbx_seq_one_letter_code
_entity_poly.pdbx_strand_id
1 'polypeptide(L)'
;MSSLTAEDLLVAVEPDPTPLVLSVARTLRASAEVPELRALIGGTTGTVALKSVVDPQAATLDFADGRVHVRHGVDGSVEPLELHFYPEYTVVGGGEIGHAVGRLLSPPLPDWNVAAQKFWELNADSAGFPEQLVIVCIDNDERLVFGDGVATFEIHGSAESLSAVLSGMFDSFLIALGVGAVAVIGSAAQISVMCGAHWKVRFNG
;
A
#
# COMPACT_ATOMS: atom_id res chain seq x y z
N MET A 1 -4.77 9.86 -28.37
CA MET A 1 -4.59 9.23 -27.05
C MET A 1 -5.96 8.75 -26.60
N SER A 2 -6.23 7.45 -26.72
CA SER A 2 -7.50 6.88 -26.24
C SER A 2 -7.46 6.87 -24.71
N SER A 3 -8.44 7.52 -24.09
CA SER A 3 -8.67 7.46 -22.65
C SER A 3 -9.09 6.04 -22.29
N LEU A 4 -8.25 5.30 -21.56
CA LEU A 4 -8.64 4.06 -20.90
C LEU A 4 -9.87 4.36 -20.01
N THR A 5 -10.98 3.67 -20.22
CA THR A 5 -12.11 3.73 -19.28
C THR A 5 -11.75 2.90 -18.04
N ALA A 6 -12.40 3.12 -16.91
CA ALA A 6 -12.15 2.33 -15.69
C ALA A 6 -12.32 0.81 -15.93
N GLU A 7 -13.14 0.42 -16.90
CA GLU A 7 -13.36 -0.97 -17.35
C GLU A 7 -12.13 -1.59 -18.03
N ASP A 8 -11.20 -0.79 -18.57
CA ASP A 8 -9.98 -1.28 -19.21
C ASP A 8 -8.83 -1.52 -18.22
N LEU A 9 -8.98 -1.14 -16.95
CA LEU A 9 -7.98 -1.40 -15.92
C LEU A 9 -8.03 -2.85 -15.43
N LEU A 10 -6.87 -3.43 -15.16
CA LEU A 10 -6.76 -4.74 -14.52
C LEU A 10 -7.33 -4.72 -13.10
N VAL A 11 -7.14 -3.59 -12.40
CA VAL A 11 -7.67 -3.32 -11.06
C VAL A 11 -8.47 -2.03 -11.11
N ALA A 12 -9.79 -2.18 -11.12
CA ALA A 12 -10.75 -1.08 -11.12
C ALA A 12 -11.29 -0.82 -9.71
N VAL A 13 -11.68 0.43 -9.46
CA VAL A 13 -12.35 0.82 -8.22
C VAL A 13 -13.65 1.55 -8.54
N GLU A 14 -14.58 1.53 -7.60
CA GLU A 14 -15.80 2.32 -7.67
C GLU A 14 -15.53 3.84 -7.71
N PRO A 15 -16.51 4.67 -8.11
CA PRO A 15 -16.47 6.11 -7.92
C PRO A 15 -16.45 6.47 -6.42
N ASP A 16 -15.65 7.47 -6.05
CA ASP A 16 -15.47 7.94 -4.66
C ASP A 16 -15.09 6.81 -3.66
N PRO A 17 -13.98 6.09 -3.93
CA PRO A 17 -13.60 4.92 -3.15
C PRO A 17 -13.20 5.28 -1.72
N THR A 18 -13.58 4.44 -0.76
CA THR A 18 -13.12 4.56 0.63
C THR A 18 -11.60 4.31 0.76
N PRO A 19 -10.94 4.75 1.85
CA PRO A 19 -9.52 4.48 2.08
C PRO A 19 -9.16 2.98 2.05
N LEU A 20 -10.04 2.10 2.54
CA LEU A 20 -9.82 0.65 2.46
C LEU A 20 -9.82 0.16 1.00
N VAL A 21 -10.77 0.62 0.19
CA VAL A 21 -10.86 0.29 -1.25
C VAL A 21 -9.60 0.76 -1.98
N LEU A 22 -9.16 2.00 -1.73
CA LEU A 22 -7.93 2.55 -2.32
C LEU A 22 -6.70 1.72 -1.92
N SER A 23 -6.57 1.39 -0.64
CA SER A 23 -5.47 0.58 -0.12
C SER A 23 -5.43 -0.82 -0.71
N VAL A 24 -6.57 -1.52 -0.75
CA VAL A 24 -6.70 -2.85 -1.35
C VAL A 24 -6.38 -2.81 -2.85
N ALA A 25 -6.96 -1.85 -3.58
CA ALA A 25 -6.71 -1.70 -5.02
C ALA A 25 -5.24 -1.42 -5.31
N ARG A 26 -4.59 -0.58 -4.52
CA ARG A 26 -3.17 -0.31 -4.65
C ARG A 26 -2.32 -1.56 -4.43
N THR A 27 -2.60 -2.34 -3.38
CA THR A 27 -1.90 -3.62 -3.14
C THR A 27 -2.12 -4.60 -4.28
N LEU A 28 -3.35 -4.68 -4.82
CA LEU A 28 -3.65 -5.50 -6.00
C LEU A 28 -2.90 -5.02 -7.26
N ARG A 29 -2.72 -3.71 -7.45
CA ARG A 29 -1.90 -3.15 -8.54
C ARG A 29 -0.43 -3.51 -8.36
N ALA A 30 0.09 -3.48 -7.14
CA ALA A 30 1.46 -3.95 -6.86
C ALA A 30 1.60 -5.46 -7.16
N SER A 31 0.62 -6.28 -6.77
CA SER A 31 0.55 -7.69 -7.14
C SER A 31 0.47 -7.89 -8.65
N ALA A 32 -0.29 -7.06 -9.36
CA ALA A 32 -0.37 -7.11 -10.80
C ALA A 32 0.97 -6.82 -11.52
N GLU A 33 1.96 -6.19 -10.88
CA GLU A 33 3.30 -6.03 -11.46
C GLU A 33 4.15 -7.30 -11.38
N VAL A 34 3.76 -8.27 -10.54
CA VAL A 34 4.46 -9.54 -10.38
C VAL A 34 3.83 -10.58 -11.32
N PRO A 35 4.57 -11.19 -12.27
CA PRO A 35 4.00 -12.08 -13.29
C PRO A 35 3.16 -13.23 -12.73
N GLU A 36 3.61 -13.87 -11.65
CA GLU A 36 2.89 -14.98 -11.01
C GLU A 36 1.58 -14.53 -10.36
N LEU A 37 1.57 -13.35 -9.72
CA LEU A 37 0.37 -12.80 -9.08
C LEU A 37 -0.60 -12.19 -10.11
N ARG A 38 -0.09 -11.62 -11.20
CA ARG A 38 -0.89 -11.24 -12.37
C ARG A 38 -1.61 -12.45 -12.97
N ALA A 39 -0.90 -13.58 -13.13
CA ALA A 39 -1.52 -14.82 -13.59
C ALA A 39 -2.58 -15.32 -12.60
N LEU A 40 -2.36 -15.15 -11.29
CA LEU A 40 -3.35 -15.47 -10.26
C LEU A 40 -4.60 -14.60 -10.36
N ILE A 41 -4.49 -13.29 -10.61
CA ILE A 41 -5.65 -12.42 -10.93
C ILE A 41 -6.38 -12.97 -12.15
N GLY A 42 -5.64 -13.31 -13.21
CA GLY A 42 -6.18 -13.88 -14.45
C GLY A 42 -6.95 -15.19 -14.27
N GLY A 43 -6.53 -16.04 -13.32
CA GLY A 43 -7.12 -17.34 -13.04
C GLY A 43 -8.16 -17.35 -11.91
N THR A 44 -8.35 -16.24 -11.21
CA THR A 44 -9.32 -16.13 -10.12
C THR A 44 -10.67 -15.66 -10.66
N THR A 45 -11.75 -16.30 -10.23
CA THR A 45 -13.13 -15.91 -10.60
C THR A 45 -14.04 -15.98 -9.39
N GLY A 46 -14.97 -15.03 -9.27
CA GLY A 46 -15.96 -14.99 -8.19
C GLY A 46 -15.86 -13.74 -7.33
N THR A 47 -16.73 -13.65 -6.33
CA THR A 47 -16.85 -12.49 -5.44
C THR A 47 -16.36 -12.83 -4.04
N VAL A 48 -15.56 -11.94 -3.46
CA VAL A 48 -15.08 -12.03 -2.08
C VAL A 48 -15.39 -10.75 -1.34
N ALA A 49 -16.10 -10.85 -0.21
CA ALA A 49 -16.19 -9.74 0.74
C ALA A 49 -15.12 -9.89 1.81
N LEU A 50 -14.44 -8.80 2.13
CA LEU A 50 -13.44 -8.68 3.18
C LEU A 50 -13.99 -7.73 4.24
N LYS A 51 -13.90 -8.14 5.51
CA LYS A 51 -14.35 -7.32 6.63
C LYS A 51 -13.23 -7.21 7.66
N SER A 52 -12.88 -5.96 7.98
CA SER A 52 -11.92 -5.65 9.04
C SER A 52 -12.39 -6.26 10.37
N VAL A 53 -11.43 -6.84 11.10
CA VAL A 53 -11.70 -7.38 12.45
C VAL A 53 -11.56 -6.34 13.55
N VAL A 54 -10.97 -5.18 13.25
CA VAL A 54 -10.66 -4.12 14.24
C VAL A 54 -11.59 -2.92 14.14
N ASP A 55 -12.24 -2.71 12.99
CA ASP A 55 -13.13 -1.60 12.74
C ASP A 55 -14.29 -1.98 11.79
N PRO A 56 -15.27 -1.10 11.55
CA PRO A 56 -16.41 -1.41 10.68
C PRO A 56 -16.09 -1.44 9.17
N GLN A 57 -14.83 -1.27 8.75
CA GLN A 57 -14.50 -1.17 7.32
C GLN A 57 -14.65 -2.53 6.63
N ALA A 58 -15.12 -2.48 5.38
CA ALA A 58 -15.25 -3.64 4.52
C ALA A 58 -15.07 -3.27 3.05
N ALA A 59 -14.64 -4.23 2.25
CA ALA A 59 -14.50 -4.11 0.81
C ALA A 59 -14.95 -5.41 0.13
N THR A 60 -15.51 -5.31 -1.07
CA THR A 60 -15.81 -6.46 -1.91
C THR A 60 -14.94 -6.42 -3.16
N LEU A 61 -14.41 -7.59 -3.51
CA LEU A 61 -13.58 -7.84 -4.68
C LEU A 61 -14.36 -8.75 -5.63
N ASP A 62 -14.65 -8.25 -6.83
CA ASP A 62 -15.31 -9.00 -7.89
C ASP A 62 -14.26 -9.38 -8.94
N PHE A 63 -13.94 -10.67 -9.03
CA PHE A 63 -12.99 -11.23 -10.01
C PHE A 63 -13.74 -11.79 -11.22
N ALA A 64 -13.50 -11.22 -12.40
CA ALA A 64 -14.09 -11.66 -13.65
C ALA A 64 -13.21 -11.24 -14.84
N ASP A 65 -13.18 -12.07 -15.89
CA ASP A 65 -12.49 -11.77 -17.16
C ASP A 65 -11.01 -11.35 -16.98
N GLY A 66 -10.35 -11.96 -16.00
CA GLY A 66 -8.97 -11.69 -15.63
C GLY A 66 -8.73 -10.30 -15.04
N ARG A 67 -9.77 -9.66 -14.49
CA ARG A 67 -9.74 -8.35 -13.83
C ARG A 67 -10.31 -8.48 -12.41
N VAL A 68 -10.05 -7.46 -11.60
CA VAL A 68 -10.66 -7.31 -10.28
C VAL A 68 -11.26 -5.92 -10.12
N HIS A 69 -12.52 -5.86 -9.69
CA HIS A 69 -13.19 -4.63 -9.30
C HIS A 69 -13.33 -4.57 -7.78
N VAL A 70 -12.89 -3.48 -7.17
CA VAL A 70 -12.92 -3.28 -5.71
C VAL A 70 -13.92 -2.19 -5.36
N ARG A 71 -14.82 -2.48 -4.42
CA ARG A 71 -15.87 -1.58 -3.95
C ARG A 71 -16.04 -1.66 -2.44
N HIS A 72 -16.62 -0.64 -1.83
CA HIS A 72 -16.86 -0.62 -0.40
C HIS A 72 -17.96 -1.58 0.03
N GLY A 73 -17.90 -1.97 1.30
CA GLY A 73 -18.94 -2.78 1.94
C GLY A 73 -18.84 -4.27 1.66
N VAL A 74 -19.85 -4.99 2.14
CA VAL A 74 -20.00 -6.45 1.99
C VAL A 74 -21.13 -6.71 1.00
N ASP A 75 -20.87 -7.53 -0.01
CA ASP A 75 -21.93 -8.09 -0.81
C ASP A 75 -22.75 -9.11 -0.01
N GLY A 76 -24.06 -8.90 0.11
CA GLY A 76 -24.95 -9.75 0.89
C GLY A 76 -25.15 -11.16 0.33
N SER A 77 -24.60 -11.47 -0.84
CA SER A 77 -24.62 -12.82 -1.43
C SER A 77 -23.47 -13.71 -0.97
N VAL A 78 -22.46 -13.17 -0.28
CA VAL A 78 -21.29 -13.91 0.20
C VAL A 78 -21.05 -13.67 1.69
N GLU A 79 -20.57 -14.69 2.39
CA GLU A 79 -20.09 -14.55 3.77
C GLU A 79 -18.76 -13.76 3.76
N PRO A 80 -18.61 -12.70 4.57
CA PRO A 80 -17.38 -11.92 4.59
C PRO A 80 -16.23 -12.72 5.22
N LEU A 81 -15.06 -12.65 4.59
CA LEU A 81 -13.81 -13.14 5.14
C LEU A 81 -13.22 -12.12 6.11
N GLU A 82 -12.52 -12.62 7.12
CA GLU A 82 -11.83 -11.77 8.08
C GLU A 82 -10.59 -11.15 7.43
N LEU A 83 -10.49 -9.83 7.52
CA LEU A 83 -9.35 -9.05 7.10
C LEU A 83 -8.64 -8.51 8.36
N HIS A 84 -7.45 -9.02 8.61
CA HIS A 84 -6.54 -8.44 9.58
C HIS A 84 -5.66 -7.44 8.88
N PHE A 85 -5.40 -6.33 9.56
CA PHE A 85 -4.60 -5.25 9.01
C PHE A 85 -3.58 -4.73 10.03
N TYR A 86 -2.61 -5.58 10.40
CA TYR A 86 -1.52 -5.19 11.29
C TYR A 86 -0.33 -6.18 11.28
N PRO A 87 0.89 -5.74 10.90
CA PRO A 87 1.20 -4.54 10.14
C PRO A 87 0.80 -4.66 8.65
N GLU A 88 0.49 -5.88 8.20
CA GLU A 88 0.16 -6.23 6.82
C GLU A 88 -1.24 -6.85 6.72
N TYR A 89 -1.74 -6.99 5.50
CA TYR A 89 -2.98 -7.71 5.25
C TYR A 89 -2.83 -9.20 5.51
N THR A 90 -3.77 -9.77 6.26
CA THR A 90 -3.96 -11.21 6.34
C THR A 90 -5.45 -11.53 6.17
N VAL A 91 -5.74 -12.50 5.31
CA VAL A 91 -7.12 -12.95 5.02
C VAL A 91 -7.34 -14.31 5.66
N VAL A 92 -8.42 -14.44 6.43
CA VAL A 92 -8.78 -15.70 7.11
C VAL A 92 -10.14 -16.19 6.62
N GLY A 93 -10.20 -17.48 6.27
CA GLY A 93 -11.39 -18.14 5.73
C GLY A 93 -11.40 -18.26 4.20
N GLY A 94 -12.55 -18.66 3.63
CA GLY A 94 -12.78 -18.61 2.19
C GLY A 94 -12.11 -19.68 1.33
N GLY A 95 -11.48 -20.70 1.91
CA GLY A 95 -10.90 -21.82 1.15
C GLY A 95 -9.90 -21.36 0.08
N GLU A 96 -10.04 -21.87 -1.14
CA GLU A 96 -9.12 -21.55 -2.25
C GLU A 96 -9.16 -20.07 -2.65
N ILE A 97 -10.36 -19.46 -2.73
CA ILE A 97 -10.48 -18.05 -3.12
C ILE A 97 -9.95 -17.13 -2.02
N GLY A 98 -10.18 -17.47 -0.74
CA GLY A 98 -9.59 -16.75 0.39
C GLY A 98 -8.06 -16.82 0.39
N HIS A 99 -7.49 -18.00 0.11
CA HIS A 99 -6.04 -18.16 -0.04
C HIS A 99 -5.48 -17.35 -1.22
N ALA A 100 -6.17 -17.34 -2.37
CA ALA A 100 -5.79 -16.54 -3.52
C ALA A 100 -5.79 -15.04 -3.19
N VAL A 101 -6.85 -14.53 -2.56
CA VAL A 101 -6.92 -13.12 -2.14
C VAL A 101 -5.84 -12.80 -1.11
N GLY A 102 -5.59 -13.68 -0.13
CA GLY A 102 -4.48 -13.52 0.81
C GLY A 102 -3.13 -13.34 0.11
N ARG A 103 -2.81 -14.18 -0.88
CA ARG A 103 -1.60 -14.03 -1.69
C ARG A 103 -1.56 -12.71 -2.48
N LEU A 104 -2.69 -12.31 -3.06
CA LEU A 104 -2.81 -11.07 -3.82
C LEU A 104 -2.72 -9.80 -2.95
N LEU A 105 -2.99 -9.90 -1.64
CA LEU A 105 -2.83 -8.81 -0.69
C LEU A 105 -1.48 -8.80 0.03
N SER A 106 -0.59 -9.73 -0.32
CA SER A 106 0.78 -9.82 0.19
C SER A 106 1.81 -9.90 -0.96
N PRO A 107 1.85 -8.89 -1.87
CA PRO A 107 2.90 -8.84 -2.89
C PRO A 107 4.29 -8.74 -2.24
N PRO A 108 5.34 -9.25 -2.90
CA PRO A 108 6.70 -9.02 -2.44
C PRO A 108 6.98 -7.52 -2.36
N LEU A 109 7.68 -7.12 -1.30
CA LEU A 109 8.11 -5.74 -1.13
C LEU A 109 9.08 -5.35 -2.26
N PRO A 110 9.00 -4.10 -2.76
CA PRO A 110 10.03 -3.58 -3.65
C PRO A 110 11.36 -3.46 -2.90
N ASP A 111 12.46 -3.35 -3.64
CA ASP A 111 13.73 -2.91 -3.09
C ASP A 111 13.57 -1.53 -2.42
N TRP A 112 14.21 -1.32 -1.27
CA TRP A 112 14.01 -0.12 -0.46
C TRP A 112 14.50 1.14 -1.17
N ASN A 113 15.53 1.04 -2.02
CA ASN A 113 16.03 2.15 -2.83
C ASN A 113 14.97 2.58 -3.87
N VAL A 114 14.30 1.61 -4.48
CA VAL A 114 13.21 1.84 -5.42
C VAL A 114 11.99 2.43 -4.71
N ALA A 115 11.66 1.93 -3.52
CA ALA A 115 10.58 2.47 -2.69
C ALA A 115 10.86 3.92 -2.30
N ALA A 116 12.08 4.22 -1.87
CA ALA A 116 12.54 5.55 -1.49
C ALA A 116 12.46 6.55 -2.67
N GLN A 117 12.95 6.16 -3.84
CA GLN A 117 12.88 6.99 -5.05
C GLN A 117 11.42 7.34 -5.40
N LYS A 118 10.53 6.35 -5.45
CA LYS A 118 9.10 6.57 -5.75
C LYS A 118 8.41 7.41 -4.68
N PHE A 119 8.77 7.21 -3.41
CA PHE A 119 8.26 8.00 -2.30
C PHE A 119 8.63 9.48 -2.48
N TRP A 120 9.89 9.77 -2.82
CA TRP A 120 10.34 11.13 -3.11
C TRP A 120 9.60 11.72 -4.32
N GLU A 121 9.59 11.03 -5.45
CA GLU A 121 8.94 11.50 -6.69
C GLU A 121 7.46 11.87 -6.48
N LEU A 122 6.75 11.09 -5.66
CA LEU A 122 5.34 11.35 -5.37
C LEU A 122 5.14 12.55 -4.44
N ASN A 123 6.10 12.85 -3.56
CA ASN A 123 5.88 13.75 -2.44
C ASN A 123 6.69 15.05 -2.47
N ALA A 124 7.78 15.15 -3.23
CA ALA A 124 8.71 16.28 -3.24
C ALA A 124 8.03 17.65 -3.40
N ASP A 125 6.96 17.73 -4.22
CA ASP A 125 6.22 18.97 -4.47
C ASP A 125 5.08 19.23 -3.47
N SER A 126 4.93 18.40 -2.44
CA SER A 126 3.85 18.53 -1.46
C SER A 126 4.16 19.65 -0.46
N ALA A 127 3.14 20.42 -0.10
CA ALA A 127 3.31 21.53 0.83
C ALA A 127 3.89 21.06 2.17
N GLY A 128 5.02 21.67 2.58
CA GLY A 128 5.71 21.35 3.83
C GLY A 128 6.62 20.12 3.77
N PHE A 129 6.69 19.43 2.64
CA PHE A 129 7.63 18.32 2.45
C PHE A 129 9.08 18.83 2.48
N PRO A 130 10.04 18.10 3.08
CA PRO A 130 11.41 18.60 3.23
C PRO A 130 12.09 18.80 1.87
N GLU A 131 12.84 19.90 1.74
CA GLU A 131 13.66 20.19 0.56
C GLU A 131 14.80 19.18 0.36
N GLN A 132 15.20 18.50 1.43
CA GLN A 132 16.09 17.35 1.37
C GLN A 132 15.64 16.25 2.34
N LEU A 133 15.48 15.04 1.81
CA LEU A 133 15.16 13.84 2.56
C LEU A 133 16.35 12.88 2.53
N VAL A 134 16.73 12.39 3.71
CA VAL A 134 17.77 11.38 3.87
C VAL A 134 17.12 10.07 4.32
N ILE A 135 17.46 8.97 3.66
CA ILE A 135 17.02 7.63 4.06
C ILE A 135 18.27 6.78 4.29
N VAL A 136 18.35 6.15 5.46
CA VAL A 136 19.49 5.36 5.91
C VAL A 136 19.03 3.94 6.20
N CYS A 137 19.59 2.98 5.45
CA CYS A 137 19.43 1.57 5.71
C CYS A 137 20.45 1.13 6.75
N ILE A 138 19.98 0.69 7.91
CA ILE A 138 20.84 0.34 9.05
C ILE A 138 21.50 -1.04 8.91
N ASP A 139 21.03 -1.87 7.97
CA ASP A 139 21.57 -3.21 7.75
C ASP A 139 22.96 -3.16 7.09
N ASN A 140 23.22 -2.12 6.31
CA ASN A 140 24.43 -1.95 5.51
C ASN A 140 25.02 -0.53 5.53
N ASP A 141 24.49 0.36 6.37
CA ASP A 141 24.83 1.79 6.45
C ASP A 141 24.72 2.56 5.12
N GLU A 142 23.95 2.04 4.16
CA GLU A 142 23.71 2.70 2.89
C GLU A 142 22.77 3.88 3.07
N ARG A 143 23.08 5.00 2.39
CA ARG A 143 22.37 6.25 2.50
C ARG A 143 21.93 6.75 1.13
N LEU A 144 20.64 7.04 1.00
CA LEU A 144 20.10 7.81 -0.10
C LEU A 144 19.78 9.23 0.36
N VAL A 145 20.10 10.20 -0.51
CA VAL A 145 19.83 11.61 -0.30
C VAL A 145 19.05 12.12 -1.50
N PHE A 146 17.88 12.67 -1.24
CA PHE A 146 17.00 13.25 -2.24
C PHE A 146 16.86 14.75 -2.02
N GLY A 147 16.88 15.53 -3.10
CA GLY A 147 16.83 16.99 -3.04
C GLY A 147 18.19 17.62 -2.73
N ASP A 148 18.32 18.90 -3.06
CA ASP A 148 19.54 19.70 -2.94
C ASP A 148 19.46 20.79 -1.84
N GLY A 149 18.37 20.81 -1.08
CA GLY A 149 18.20 21.69 0.08
C GLY A 149 19.02 21.27 1.31
N VAL A 150 18.73 21.91 2.45
CA VAL A 150 19.38 21.55 3.71
C VAL A 150 18.72 20.28 4.27
N ALA A 151 19.52 19.26 4.60
CA ALA A 151 19.05 18.06 5.28
C ALA A 151 18.34 18.46 6.58
N THR A 152 17.02 18.29 6.62
CA THR A 152 16.22 18.60 7.81
C THR A 152 15.41 17.41 8.30
N PHE A 153 15.37 16.32 7.53
CA PHE A 153 14.65 15.11 7.90
C PHE A 153 15.38 13.85 7.46
N GLU A 154 15.54 12.90 8.38
CA GLU A 154 16.11 11.58 8.10
C GLU A 154 15.17 10.46 8.54
N ILE A 155 15.15 9.36 7.79
CA ILE A 155 14.45 8.12 8.12
C ILE A 155 15.47 6.99 8.17
N HIS A 156 15.45 6.23 9.27
CA HIS A 156 16.37 5.14 9.55
C HIS A 156 15.57 3.86 9.74
N GLY A 157 15.98 2.76 9.13
CA GLY A 157 15.32 1.45 9.30
C GLY A 157 16.10 0.32 8.61
N SER A 158 15.68 -0.92 8.84
CA SER A 158 16.16 -2.05 8.03
C SER A 158 15.66 -1.92 6.59
N ALA A 159 16.29 -2.62 5.65
CA ALA A 159 15.87 -2.63 4.26
C ALA A 159 14.38 -3.02 4.13
N GLU A 160 13.95 -4.05 4.85
CA GLU A 160 12.56 -4.53 4.86
C GLU A 160 11.58 -3.48 5.40
N SER A 161 11.89 -2.86 6.55
CA SER A 161 11.03 -1.83 7.14
C SER A 161 10.94 -0.59 6.26
N LEU A 162 12.06 -0.15 5.69
CA LEU A 162 12.10 0.97 4.74
C LEU A 162 11.27 0.65 3.50
N SER A 163 11.42 -0.54 2.92
CA SER A 163 10.59 -0.99 1.81
C SER A 163 9.11 -0.95 2.17
N ALA A 164 8.70 -1.54 3.29
CA ALA A 164 7.30 -1.61 3.69
C ALA A 164 6.69 -0.22 3.95
N VAL A 165 7.40 0.65 4.66
CA VAL A 165 6.92 1.99 5.01
C VAL A 165 6.89 2.91 3.78
N LEU A 166 7.99 3.01 3.03
CA LEU A 166 8.09 3.92 1.88
C LEU A 166 7.28 3.45 0.68
N SER A 167 6.99 2.15 0.59
CA SER A 167 6.01 1.62 -0.36
C SER A 167 4.59 1.62 0.19
N GLY A 168 4.29 2.23 1.35
CA GLY A 168 2.95 2.32 1.93
C GLY A 168 2.25 0.98 2.17
N MET A 169 2.99 -0.13 2.22
CA MET A 169 2.49 -1.45 2.63
C MET A 169 2.26 -1.50 4.14
N PHE A 170 3.04 -0.72 4.90
CA PHE A 170 2.82 -0.49 6.32
C PHE A 170 1.56 0.35 6.56
N ASP A 171 0.79 0.06 7.63
CA ASP A 171 -0.44 0.79 8.01
C ASP A 171 -0.25 2.32 8.03
N SER A 172 0.59 2.80 8.93
CA SER A 172 0.77 4.21 9.18
C SER A 172 2.23 4.51 9.49
N PHE A 173 2.72 5.64 8.99
CA PHE A 173 4.05 6.14 9.36
C PHE A 173 4.17 6.35 10.88
N LEU A 174 3.12 6.83 11.54
CA LEU A 174 3.12 7.03 12.99
C LEU A 174 3.17 5.71 13.77
N ILE A 175 2.49 4.68 13.28
CA ILE A 175 2.56 3.33 13.88
C ILE A 175 3.95 2.73 13.64
N ALA A 176 4.53 2.90 12.44
CA ALA A 176 5.88 2.45 12.12
C ALA A 176 6.92 3.05 13.10
N LEU A 177 6.78 4.33 13.45
CA LEU A 177 7.57 4.96 14.52
C LEU A 177 7.27 4.35 15.90
N GLY A 178 5.99 4.20 16.24
CA GLY A 178 5.56 3.71 17.55
C GLY A 178 6.01 2.28 17.87
N VAL A 179 6.11 1.41 16.85
CA VAL A 179 6.60 0.03 16.99
C VAL A 179 8.11 -0.10 16.76
N GLY A 180 8.78 0.99 16.40
CA GLY A 180 10.22 1.00 16.12
C GLY A 180 10.62 0.35 14.79
N ALA A 181 9.70 0.21 13.84
CA ALA A 181 10.03 -0.28 12.48
C ALA A 181 10.97 0.70 11.76
N VAL A 182 10.77 2.00 11.99
CA VAL A 182 11.68 3.07 11.57
C VAL A 182 11.92 4.07 12.71
N ALA A 183 13.03 4.79 12.64
CA ALA A 183 13.35 5.94 13.49
C ALA A 183 13.56 7.18 12.61
N VAL A 184 13.42 8.38 13.18
CA VAL A 184 13.58 9.63 12.44
C VAL A 184 14.43 10.65 13.17
N ILE A 185 15.11 11.49 12.40
CA ILE A 185 15.71 12.74 12.87
C ILE A 185 14.93 13.88 12.22
N GLY A 186 14.27 14.71 13.02
CA GLY A 186 13.46 15.81 12.53
C GLY A 186 12.51 16.37 13.60
N SER A 187 11.71 17.36 13.21
CA SER A 187 10.70 17.99 14.07
C SER A 187 9.35 17.26 14.02
N ALA A 188 8.52 17.47 15.04
CA ALA A 188 7.14 16.97 15.06
C ALA A 188 6.29 17.48 13.88
N ALA A 189 6.53 18.72 13.43
CA ALA A 189 5.85 19.27 12.26
C ALA A 189 6.19 18.48 10.99
N GLN A 190 7.45 18.09 10.80
CA GLN A 190 7.86 17.26 9.67
C GLN A 190 7.31 15.83 9.79
N ILE A 191 7.24 15.26 10.99
CA ILE A 191 6.58 13.95 11.19
C ILE A 191 5.12 14.00 10.72
N SER A 192 4.40 15.09 11.04
CA SER A 192 3.02 15.29 10.55
C SER A 192 2.94 15.27 9.02
N VAL A 193 3.87 15.95 8.34
CA VAL A 193 3.96 15.95 6.87
C VAL A 193 4.26 14.54 6.34
N MET A 194 5.15 13.79 6.99
CA MET A 194 5.50 12.43 6.59
C MET A 194 4.33 11.44 6.75
N CYS A 195 3.47 11.62 7.76
CA CYS A 195 2.22 10.88 7.86
C CYS A 195 1.31 11.13 6.65
N GLY A 196 1.18 12.40 6.22
CA GLY A 196 0.44 12.76 5.01
C GLY A 196 1.04 12.17 3.75
N ALA A 197 2.38 12.22 3.62
CA ALA A 197 3.11 11.64 2.49
C ALA A 197 2.96 10.12 2.41
N HIS A 198 3.00 9.43 3.55
CA HIS A 198 2.73 7.99 3.64
C HIS A 198 1.31 7.66 3.20
N TRP A 199 0.30 8.41 3.65
CA TRP A 199 -1.08 8.22 3.21
C TRP A 199 -1.26 8.50 1.72
N LYS A 200 -0.57 9.51 1.17
CA LYS A 200 -0.54 9.74 -0.27
C LYS A 200 0.00 8.50 -0.98
N VAL A 201 1.13 7.95 -0.56
CA VAL A 201 1.64 6.70 -1.14
C VAL A 201 0.63 5.58 -1.00
N ARG A 202 0.05 5.38 0.18
CA ARG A 202 -0.85 4.28 0.53
C ARG A 202 -2.21 4.30 -0.17
N PHE A 203 -2.78 5.47 -0.36
CA PHE A 203 -4.15 5.64 -0.86
C PHE A 203 -4.21 6.34 -2.23
N ASN A 204 -3.09 6.82 -2.78
CA ASN A 204 -3.08 7.31 -4.15
C ASN A 204 -3.15 6.09 -5.08
N GLY A 205 -4.33 5.92 -5.67
CA GLY A 205 -4.66 4.89 -6.65
C GLY A 205 -4.32 5.32 -8.07
#